data_AF-A0A9D9RWE5-F1
#
_entry.id   AF-A0A9D9RWE5-F1
#
_cell.length_a   1.000
_cell.length_b   1.000
_cell.length_c   1.000
_cell.angle_alpha   90.00
_cell.angle_beta   90.00
_cell.angle_gamma   90.00
#
_symmetry.space_group_name_H-M   'P 1'
#
loop_
_entity.id
_entity.type
_entity.pdbx_description
1 polymer ?
#
loop_
_entity_poly.entity_id
_entity_poly.type
_entity_poly.pdbx_seq_one_letter_code
_entity_poly.pdbx_strand_id
1 'polypeptide(L)'
;MEVGHLVLALERTILFLRKSESSDWASLSIEEVIRQLKVELDKAGNSQPLDINKLRSLYGPTGSLQEISIDNGWGKDFIEIANIIDQFISD
;
A
#
# COMPACT_ATOMS: atom_id res chain seq x y z
N MET A 1 5.44 -13.83 -8.93
CA MET A 1 5.99 -13.48 -7.59
C MET A 1 5.33 -14.35 -6.50
N GLU A 2 5.99 -14.70 -5.38
CA GLU A 2 5.32 -15.39 -4.25
C GLU A 2 4.42 -14.46 -3.44
N VAL A 3 3.24 -14.92 -3.04
CA VAL A 3 2.27 -14.19 -2.19
C VAL A 3 2.90 -13.65 -0.89
N GLY A 4 3.93 -14.32 -0.37
CA GLY A 4 4.67 -13.88 0.81
C GLY A 4 5.31 -12.50 0.67
N HIS A 5 5.84 -12.15 -0.51
CA HIS A 5 6.43 -10.82 -0.73
C HIS A 5 5.36 -9.72 -0.73
N LEU A 6 4.19 -10.00 -1.29
CA LEU A 6 3.05 -9.09 -1.25
C LEU A 6 2.59 -8.84 0.19
N VAL A 7 2.43 -9.91 0.98
CA VAL A 7 2.01 -9.83 2.40
C VAL A 7 2.98 -8.93 3.17
N LEU A 8 4.29 -9.15 3.04
CA LEU A 8 5.31 -8.33 3.69
C LEU A 8 5.27 -6.86 3.22
N ALA A 9 5.01 -6.62 1.94
CA ALA A 9 4.88 -5.26 1.39
C ALA A 9 3.68 -4.53 2.02
N LEU A 10 2.51 -5.18 2.08
CA LEU A 10 1.30 -4.61 2.71
C LEU A 10 1.51 -4.33 4.21
N GLU A 11 2.14 -5.26 4.93
CA GLU A 11 2.47 -5.08 6.35
C GLU A 11 3.43 -3.92 6.59
N ARG A 12 4.47 -3.79 5.76
CA ARG A 12 5.44 -2.68 5.84
C ARG A 12 4.76 -1.34 5.59
N THR A 13 3.87 -1.25 4.60
CA THR A 13 3.07 -0.02 4.36
C THR A 13 2.22 0.34 5.58
N ILE A 14 1.53 -0.64 6.18
CA ILE A 14 0.72 -0.40 7.39
C ILE A 14 1.59 0.10 8.55
N LEU A 15 2.81 -0.44 8.71
CA LEU A 15 3.74 0.01 9.76
C LEU A 15 4.16 1.47 9.56
N PHE A 16 4.44 1.89 8.33
CA PHE A 16 4.75 3.29 8.01
C PHE A 16 3.56 4.20 8.26
N LEU A 17 2.37 3.81 7.80
CA LEU A 17 1.14 4.57 7.99
C LEU A 17 0.81 4.81 9.47
N ARG A 18 1.03 3.82 10.34
CA ARG A 18 0.81 3.97 11.79
C ARG A 18 1.71 5.00 12.48
N LYS A 19 2.83 5.37 11.84
CA LYS A 19 3.79 6.37 12.32
C LYS A 19 3.68 7.68 11.55
N SER A 20 2.81 7.75 10.56
CA SER A 20 2.64 8.90 9.67
C SER A 20 1.59 9.85 10.21
N GLU A 21 1.73 11.12 9.85
CA GLU A 21 0.72 12.15 9.95
C GLU A 21 -0.03 12.26 8.62
N SER A 22 -1.26 12.78 8.67
CA SER A 22 -2.07 13.02 7.48
C SER A 22 -1.36 13.95 6.50
N SER A 23 -1.52 13.70 5.20
CA SER A 23 -1.07 14.60 4.14
C SER A 23 -2.24 15.44 3.64
N ASP A 24 -2.02 16.74 3.44
CA ASP A 24 -3.01 17.66 2.87
C ASP A 24 -3.31 17.35 1.38
N TRP A 25 -2.43 16.60 0.73
CA TRP A 25 -2.54 16.21 -0.68
C TRP A 25 -3.21 14.84 -0.87
N ALA A 26 -3.32 14.06 0.20
CA ALA A 26 -3.92 12.74 0.15
C ALA A 26 -5.46 12.82 0.13
N SER A 27 -6.06 12.15 -0.85
CA SER A 27 -7.52 12.05 -0.95
C SER A 27 -8.15 11.10 0.07
N LEU A 28 -7.35 10.24 0.71
CA LEU A 28 -7.78 9.28 1.72
C LEU A 28 -7.05 9.54 3.03
N SER A 29 -7.75 9.39 4.16
CA SER A 29 -7.12 9.42 5.47
C SER A 29 -6.25 8.19 5.70
N ILE A 30 -5.29 8.29 6.62
CA ILE A 30 -4.43 7.18 7.02
C ILE A 30 -5.25 5.98 7.47
N GLU A 31 -6.30 6.20 8.26
CA GLU A 31 -7.15 5.13 8.79
C GLU A 31 -7.89 4.39 7.67
N GLU A 32 -8.37 5.14 6.67
CA GLU A 32 -9.06 4.58 5.51
C GLU A 32 -8.10 3.75 4.66
N VAL A 33 -6.89 4.23 4.42
CA VAL A 33 -5.85 3.47 3.72
C VAL A 33 -5.48 2.20 4.50
N ILE A 34 -5.25 2.29 5.81
CA ILE A 34 -4.94 1.12 6.66
C ILE A 34 -6.09 0.11 6.61
N ARG A 35 -7.35 0.58 6.67
CA ARG A 35 -8.54 -0.28 6.60
C ARG A 35 -8.58 -1.04 5.29
N GLN A 36 -8.34 -0.36 4.18
CA GLN A 36 -8.29 -0.97 2.85
C GLN A 36 -7.15 -2.00 2.72
N LEU A 37 -5.95 -1.67 3.19
CA LEU A 37 -4.80 -2.59 3.14
C LEU A 37 -5.02 -3.83 4.02
N LYS A 38 -5.65 -3.70 5.20
CA LYS A 38 -5.98 -4.85 6.05
C LYS A 38 -6.94 -5.83 5.38
N VAL A 39 -7.90 -5.34 4.60
CA VAL A 39 -8.81 -6.21 3.82
C VAL A 39 -8.03 -7.01 2.78
N GLU A 40 -7.13 -6.37 2.05
CA GLU A 40 -6.31 -7.08 1.05
C GLU A 40 -5.28 -8.01 1.69
N LEU A 41 -4.75 -7.67 2.86
CA LEU A 41 -3.86 -8.54 3.65
C LEU A 41 -4.58 -9.83 4.11
N ASP A 42 -5.80 -9.70 4.64
CA ASP A 42 -6.61 -10.85 5.06
C ASP A 42 -6.94 -11.76 3.86
N LYS A 43 -7.30 -11.18 2.72
CA LYS A 43 -7.51 -11.94 1.48
C LYS A 43 -6.26 -12.69 1.04
N ALA A 44 -5.10 -12.04 1.06
CA ALA A 44 -3.82 -12.65 0.69
C ALA A 44 -3.50 -13.85 1.59
N GLY A 45 -3.70 -13.71 2.91
CA GLY A 45 -3.48 -14.79 3.88
C GLY A 45 -4.44 -15.98 3.73
N ASN A 46 -5.68 -15.72 3.29
CA ASN A 46 -6.71 -16.73 3.10
C ASN A 46 -6.79 -17.27 1.66
N SER A 47 -5.81 -16.97 0.80
CA SER A 47 -5.81 -17.35 -0.63
C SER A 47 -7.07 -16.90 -1.38
N GLN A 48 -7.64 -15.76 -0.98
CA GLN A 48 -8.78 -15.15 -1.65
C GLN A 48 -8.35 -14.18 -2.74
N PRO A 49 -9.20 -13.95 -3.77
CA PRO A 49 -8.90 -12.98 -4.83
C PRO A 49 -8.70 -11.57 -4.28
N LEU A 50 -7.57 -10.96 -4.67
CA LEU A 50 -7.21 -9.59 -4.33
C LEU A 50 -7.87 -8.58 -5.26
N ASP A 51 -8.12 -7.38 -4.74
CA ASP A 51 -8.63 -6.26 -5.53
C ASP A 51 -7.47 -5.51 -6.21
N ILE A 52 -7.11 -5.98 -7.41
CA ILE A 52 -6.00 -5.45 -8.21
C ILE A 52 -6.19 -3.98 -8.56
N ASN A 53 -7.43 -3.55 -8.86
CA ASN A 53 -7.71 -2.16 -9.20
C ASN A 53 -7.53 -1.24 -7.99
N LYS A 54 -7.90 -1.70 -6.80
CA LYS A 54 -7.64 -0.98 -5.56
C LYS A 54 -6.15 -0.87 -5.29
N LEU A 55 -5.38 -1.96 -5.38
CA LEU A 55 -3.93 -1.93 -5.17
C LEU A 55 -3.26 -0.97 -6.17
N ARG A 56 -3.63 -1.02 -7.44
CA ARG A 56 -3.14 -0.07 -8.46
C ARG A 56 -3.49 1.38 -8.15
N SER A 57 -4.69 1.63 -7.64
CA SER A 57 -5.12 2.99 -7.26
C SER A 57 -4.34 3.52 -6.04
N LEU A 58 -4.12 2.68 -5.03
CA LEU A 58 -3.42 3.08 -3.81
C LEU A 58 -1.92 3.32 -4.04
N TYR A 59 -1.25 2.43 -4.80
CA TYR A 59 0.19 2.47 -5.04
C TYR A 59 0.59 3.19 -6.33
N GLY A 60 -0.39 3.64 -7.12
CA GLY A 60 -0.14 4.34 -8.38
C GLY A 60 0.42 5.75 -8.18
N PRO A 61 0.94 6.37 -9.26
CA PRO A 61 1.38 7.76 -9.24
C PRO A 61 0.26 8.69 -8.76
N THR A 62 0.61 9.69 -7.95
CA THR A 62 -0.31 10.63 -7.30
C THR A 62 -1.39 9.96 -6.42
N GLY A 63 -1.19 8.67 -6.07
CA GLY A 63 -2.04 7.96 -5.13
C GLY A 63 -1.81 8.46 -3.70
N SER A 64 -2.82 8.30 -2.83
CA SER A 64 -2.75 8.77 -1.44
C SER A 64 -1.53 8.22 -0.69
N LEU A 65 -1.07 7.00 -0.98
CA LEU A 65 0.15 6.45 -0.36
C LEU A 65 1.41 7.19 -0.78
N GLN A 66 1.51 7.62 -2.05
CA GLN A 66 2.65 8.39 -2.51
C GLN A 66 2.72 9.72 -1.76
N GLU A 67 1.62 10.47 -1.72
CA GLU A 67 1.56 11.77 -1.06
C GLU A 67 1.88 11.66 0.44
N ILE A 68 1.24 10.71 1.14
CA ILE A 68 1.55 10.44 2.56
C ILE A 68 3.03 10.07 2.72
N SER A 69 3.59 9.25 1.84
CA SER A 69 4.99 8.82 1.96
C SER A 69 6.00 9.95 1.81
N ILE A 70 5.72 10.91 0.93
CA ILE A 70 6.58 12.06 0.68
C ILE A 70 6.55 12.97 1.90
N ASP A 71 5.36 13.33 2.38
CA ASP A 71 5.18 14.23 3.53
C ASP A 71 5.75 13.62 4.83
N ASN A 72 5.78 12.29 4.95
CA ASN A 72 6.28 11.58 6.12
C ASN A 72 7.71 11.03 5.98
N GLY A 73 8.42 11.39 4.91
CA GLY A 73 9.86 11.10 4.76
C GLY A 73 10.21 9.64 4.44
N TRP A 74 9.26 8.81 4.03
CA TRP A 74 9.47 7.41 3.63
C TRP A 74 9.20 7.16 2.14
N GLY A 75 9.23 8.21 1.31
CA GLY A 75 9.00 8.11 -0.14
C GLY A 75 9.94 7.15 -0.89
N LYS A 76 11.18 6.93 -0.41
CA LYS A 76 12.07 5.93 -1.00
C LYS A 76 11.58 4.51 -0.73
N ASP A 77 11.20 4.22 0.52
CA ASP A 77 10.59 2.94 0.90
C ASP A 77 9.27 2.70 0.14
N PHE A 78 8.48 3.76 -0.08
CA PHE A 78 7.28 3.68 -0.91
C PHE A 78 7.59 3.18 -2.32
N ILE A 79 8.62 3.71 -2.98
CA ILE A 79 9.00 3.27 -4.34
C ILE A 79 9.40 1.79 -4.34
N GLU A 80 10.18 1.33 -3.36
CA GLU A 80 10.53 -0.09 -3.23
C GLU A 80 9.29 -0.98 -3.08
N ILE A 81 8.37 -0.58 -2.21
CA ILE A 81 7.11 -1.29 -1.97
C ILE A 81 6.23 -1.28 -3.22
N ALA A 82 6.05 -0.12 -3.85
CA ALA A 82 5.24 0.04 -5.05
C ALA A 82 5.74 -0.86 -6.19
N ASN A 83 7.06 -0.99 -6.36
CA ASN A 83 7.64 -1.93 -7.33
C ASN A 83 7.28 -3.40 -7.03
N ILE A 84 7.23 -3.81 -5.76
CA ILE A 84 6.79 -5.17 -5.37
C ILE A 84 5.32 -5.37 -5.74
N ILE A 85 4.47 -4.37 -5.44
CA ILE A 85 3.05 -4.40 -5.81
C ILE A 85 2.88 -4.46 -7.33
N ASP A 86 3.59 -3.61 -8.08
CA ASP A 86 3.52 -3.51 -9.54
C ASP A 86 3.90 -4.81 -10.23
N GLN A 87 4.94 -5.49 -9.75
CA GLN A 87 5.33 -6.80 -10.25
C GLN A 87 4.27 -7.88 -9.93
N PHE A 88 3.61 -7.81 -8.77
CA PHE A 88 2.54 -8.74 -8.41
C PHE A 88 1.28 -8.54 -9.26
N ILE A 89 0.88 -7.29 -9.54
CA ILE A 89 -0.35 -6.99 -10.30
C ILE A 89 -0.20 -7.11 -11.81
N SER A 90 1.05 -7.21 -12.30
CA SER A 90 1.38 -7.36 -13.72
C SER A 90 1.56 -8.81 -14.15
N ASP A 91 1.71 -9.73 -13.18
CA ASP A 91 1.64 -11.19 -13.36
C ASP A 91 0.17 -11.65 -13.51
#